data_AF-A0A7X7VHL1-F1
#
_entry.id   AF-A0A7X7VHL1-F1
#
_cell.length_a   1.000
_cell.length_b   1.000
_cell.length_c   1.000
_cell.angle_alpha   90.00
_cell.angle_beta   90.00
_cell.angle_gamma   90.00
#
_symmetry.space_group_name_H-M   'P 1'
#
loop_
_entity.id
_entity.type
_entity.pdbx_description
1 polymer ?
#
loop_
_entity_poly.entity_id
_entity_poly.type
_entity_poly.pdbx_seq_one_letter_code
_entity_poly.pdbx_strand_id
1 'polypeptide(L)'
;ILGHTLSTDSGDKSSYAATKGALTVRSDIQKRDITMVRSIWSDIINLIMMRNGYMDTPRPSLIPYHANEVEIDRATRDEALSRAGVRFSKTYFTRVYHLEEDDIEEIIDPSKLQASGFEKENEKDKPLVNVKKESDKTKGGKS
;
A
#
# COMPACT_ATOMS: atom_id res chain seq x y z
N ILE A 1 -22.52 -28.78 -10.53
CA ILE A 1 -22.10 -28.34 -9.17
C ILE A 1 -22.41 -26.86 -9.07
N LEU A 2 -23.44 -26.51 -8.30
CA LEU A 2 -23.73 -25.13 -7.94
C LEU A 2 -22.92 -24.80 -6.68
N GLY A 3 -22.61 -23.52 -6.43
CA GLY A 3 -21.86 -23.13 -5.22
C GLY A 3 -22.47 -23.69 -3.93
N HIS A 4 -23.81 -23.84 -3.91
CA HIS A 4 -24.54 -24.43 -2.80
C HIS A 4 -24.24 -25.94 -2.60
N THR A 5 -24.09 -26.74 -3.67
CA THR A 5 -23.91 -28.20 -3.55
C THR A 5 -22.56 -28.59 -2.95
N LEU A 6 -21.61 -27.66 -2.92
CA LEU A 6 -20.27 -27.87 -2.36
C LEU A 6 -20.15 -27.40 -0.91
N SER A 7 -20.93 -26.38 -0.53
CA SER A 7 -20.99 -25.89 0.86
C SER A 7 -21.68 -26.89 1.79
N THR A 8 -22.62 -27.69 1.28
CA THR A 8 -23.31 -28.74 2.05
C THR A 8 -22.56 -30.06 2.12
N ASP A 9 -21.69 -30.37 1.14
CA ASP A 9 -20.90 -31.62 1.09
C ASP A 9 -19.55 -31.52 1.83
N SER A 10 -19.10 -30.31 2.17
CA SER A 10 -17.84 -30.07 2.89
C SER A 10 -17.98 -30.21 4.43
N GLY A 11 -18.81 -31.14 4.90
CA GLY A 11 -19.01 -31.39 6.33
C GLY A 11 -17.73 -31.91 7.02
N ASP A 12 -17.27 -31.18 8.04
CA ASP A 12 -16.27 -31.48 9.10
C ASP A 12 -14.93 -32.16 8.76
N LYS A 13 -14.64 -32.57 7.52
CA LYS A 13 -13.35 -33.17 7.09
C LYS A 13 -12.92 -32.72 5.69
N SER A 14 -12.96 -31.42 5.41
CA SER A 14 -12.46 -30.88 4.14
C SER A 14 -10.93 -30.90 4.10
N SER A 15 -10.34 -31.66 3.17
CA SER A 15 -8.90 -31.58 2.90
C SER A 15 -8.54 -30.21 2.29
N TYR A 16 -7.33 -29.70 2.54
CA TYR A 16 -6.84 -28.46 1.93
C TYR A 16 -7.03 -28.42 0.40
N ALA A 17 -6.90 -29.58 -0.27
CA ALA A 17 -7.17 -29.74 -1.69
C ALA A 17 -8.65 -29.55 -2.06
N ALA A 18 -9.59 -30.06 -1.25
CA ALA A 18 -11.02 -29.86 -1.43
C ALA A 18 -11.42 -28.39 -1.25
N THR A 19 -10.83 -27.70 -0.26
CA THR A 19 -11.04 -26.27 -0.04
C THR A 19 -10.54 -25.43 -1.23
N LYS A 20 -9.36 -25.77 -1.78
CA LYS A 20 -8.79 -25.09 -2.97
C LYS A 20 -9.64 -25.33 -4.23
N GLY A 21 -10.15 -26.56 -4.41
CA GLY A 21 -11.08 -26.88 -5.49
C GLY A 21 -12.36 -26.06 -5.39
N ALA A 22 -12.92 -25.93 -4.18
CA ALA A 22 -14.11 -25.13 -3.93
C ALA A 22 -13.94 -23.64 -4.22
N LEU A 23 -12.81 -23.05 -3.81
CA LEU A 23 -12.49 -21.66 -4.11
C LEU A 23 -12.34 -21.41 -5.62
N THR A 24 -11.76 -22.37 -6.35
CA THR A 24 -11.59 -22.28 -7.81
C THR A 24 -12.97 -22.27 -8.50
N VAL A 25 -13.85 -23.23 -8.16
CA VAL A 25 -15.21 -23.29 -8.72
C VAL A 25 -16.00 -22.02 -8.41
N ARG A 26 -15.86 -21.48 -7.19
CA ARG A 26 -16.48 -20.21 -6.82
C ARG A 26 -15.97 -19.06 -7.70
N SER A 27 -14.66 -18.97 -7.91
CA SER A 27 -14.06 -17.93 -8.75
C SER A 27 -14.52 -18.03 -10.21
N ASP A 28 -14.69 -19.24 -10.73
CA ASP A 28 -15.15 -19.47 -12.10
C ASP A 28 -16.62 -19.10 -12.28
N ILE A 29 -17.47 -19.38 -11.28
CA ILE A 29 -18.86 -18.91 -11.26
C ILE A 29 -18.89 -17.38 -11.30
N GLN A 30 -18.13 -16.72 -10.42
CA GLN A 30 -18.09 -15.26 -10.37
C GLN A 30 -17.61 -14.63 -11.69
N LYS A 31 -16.56 -15.19 -12.31
CA LYS A 31 -16.07 -14.71 -13.61
C LYS A 31 -17.12 -14.84 -14.71
N ARG A 32 -17.88 -15.95 -14.73
CA ARG A 32 -18.97 -16.14 -15.70
C ARG A 32 -20.09 -15.12 -15.49
N ASP A 33 -20.50 -14.91 -14.24
CA ASP A 33 -21.55 -13.96 -13.90
C ASP A 33 -21.14 -12.53 -14.29
N ILE A 34 -19.92 -12.12 -13.99
CA ILE A 34 -19.36 -10.81 -14.38
C ILE A 34 -19.34 -10.66 -15.91
N THR A 35 -18.94 -11.70 -16.64
CA THR A 35 -18.90 -11.68 -18.10
C THR A 35 -20.30 -11.50 -18.69
N MET A 36 -21.30 -12.21 -18.13
CA MET A 36 -22.70 -12.09 -18.53
C MET A 36 -23.27 -10.69 -18.25
N VAL A 37 -23.00 -10.14 -17.08
CA VAL A 37 -23.44 -8.78 -16.73
C VAL A 37 -22.77 -7.75 -17.64
N ARG A 38 -21.48 -7.92 -17.93
CA ARG A 38 -20.74 -7.04 -18.84
C ARG A 38 -21.30 -7.03 -20.26
N SER A 39 -21.70 -8.17 -20.80
CA SER A 39 -22.31 -8.23 -22.14
C SER A 39 -23.65 -7.52 -22.18
N ILE A 40 -24.52 -7.75 -21.19
CA ILE A 40 -25.83 -7.08 -21.09
C ILE A 40 -25.66 -5.56 -20.99
N TRP A 41 -24.73 -5.08 -20.16
CA TRP A 41 -24.45 -3.66 -20.05
C TRP A 41 -23.89 -3.07 -21.35
N SER A 42 -23.03 -3.81 -22.06
CA SER A 42 -22.55 -3.40 -23.38
C SER A 42 -23.70 -3.19 -24.35
N ASP A 43 -24.68 -4.08 -24.37
CA ASP A 43 -25.86 -3.97 -25.24
C ASP A 43 -26.74 -2.77 -24.86
N ILE A 44 -26.93 -2.52 -23.57
CA ILE A 44 -27.68 -1.35 -23.08
C ILE A 44 -26.98 -0.05 -23.47
N ILE A 45 -25.66 0.05 -23.24
CA ILE A 45 -24.85 1.21 -23.66
C ILE A 45 -24.95 1.37 -25.18
N ASN A 46 -24.91 0.27 -25.94
CA ASN A 46 -25.03 0.29 -27.38
C ASN A 46 -26.34 0.92 -27.84
N LEU A 47 -27.46 0.46 -27.25
CA LEU A 47 -28.80 0.96 -27.53
C LEU A 47 -28.96 2.45 -27.17
N ILE A 48 -28.47 2.87 -26.00
CA ILE A 48 -28.54 4.27 -25.55
C ILE A 48 -27.78 5.17 -26.52
N MET A 49 -26.54 4.81 -26.86
CA MET A 49 -25.71 5.62 -27.76
C MET A 49 -26.28 5.68 -29.17
N MET A 50 -26.78 4.55 -29.70
CA MET A 50 -27.45 4.51 -31.00
C MET A 50 -28.72 5.37 -31.02
N ARG A 51 -29.56 5.29 -29.98
CA ARG A 51 -30.77 6.09 -29.85
C ARG A 51 -30.49 7.59 -29.82
N ASN A 52 -29.36 7.97 -29.23
CA ASN A 52 -28.93 9.37 -29.12
C ASN A 52 -28.09 9.85 -30.32
N GLY A 53 -27.92 9.03 -31.38
CA GLY A 53 -27.22 9.41 -32.60
C GLY A 53 -25.69 9.36 -32.51
N TYR A 54 -25.12 8.80 -31.44
CA TYR A 54 -23.68 8.65 -31.25
C TYR A 54 -23.17 7.36 -31.93
N MET A 55 -23.13 7.34 -33.25
CA MET A 55 -22.75 6.16 -34.03
C MET A 55 -21.23 5.95 -34.11
N ASP A 56 -20.46 7.06 -34.23
CA ASP A 56 -19.00 7.04 -34.39
C ASP A 56 -18.25 7.38 -33.09
N THR A 57 -18.96 7.54 -31.98
CA THR A 57 -18.36 7.87 -30.68
C THR A 57 -17.84 6.61 -30.00
N PRO A 58 -16.62 6.64 -29.41
CA PRO A 58 -16.12 5.55 -28.57
C PRO A 58 -17.11 5.21 -27.45
N ARG A 59 -17.40 3.92 -27.29
CA ARG A 59 -18.41 3.45 -26.34
C ARG A 59 -17.79 3.21 -24.97
N PRO A 60 -18.43 3.68 -23.88
CA PRO A 60 -18.00 3.34 -22.53
C PRO A 60 -18.00 1.82 -22.32
N SER A 61 -16.94 1.29 -21.70
CA SER A 61 -16.86 -0.12 -21.33
C SER A 61 -17.01 -0.29 -19.84
N LEU A 62 -17.82 -1.27 -19.42
CA LEU A 62 -17.89 -1.67 -18.02
C LEU A 62 -16.60 -2.42 -17.63
N ILE A 63 -15.92 -1.95 -16.59
CA ILE A 63 -14.74 -2.60 -16.02
C ILE A 63 -15.16 -3.18 -14.66
N PRO A 64 -15.09 -4.50 -14.46
CA PRO A 64 -15.42 -5.10 -13.18
C PRO A 64 -14.40 -4.68 -12.13
N TYR A 65 -14.87 -4.34 -10.94
CA TYR A 65 -14.04 -4.01 -9.80
C TYR A 65 -13.91 -5.22 -8.87
N HIS A 66 -12.69 -5.67 -8.64
CA HIS A 66 -12.37 -6.69 -7.64
C HIS A 66 -11.59 -6.04 -6.50
N ALA A 67 -12.16 -6.04 -5.29
CA ALA A 67 -11.52 -5.42 -4.11
C ALA A 67 -10.10 -5.96 -3.86
N ASN A 68 -9.87 -7.26 -4.07
CA ASN A 68 -8.58 -7.89 -3.87
C ASN A 68 -7.49 -7.42 -4.85
N GLU A 69 -7.85 -7.04 -6.09
CA GLU A 69 -6.87 -6.58 -7.09
C GLU A 69 -6.28 -5.22 -6.68
N VAL A 70 -7.11 -4.34 -6.12
CA VAL A 70 -6.68 -3.01 -5.66
C VAL A 70 -5.69 -3.08 -4.50
N GLU A 71 -5.85 -4.06 -3.61
CA GLU A 71 -4.93 -4.26 -2.48
C GLU A 71 -3.56 -4.77 -2.96
N ILE A 72 -3.54 -5.67 -3.96
CA ILE A 72 -2.30 -6.20 -4.55
C ILE A 72 -1.55 -5.11 -5.32
N ASP A 73 -2.24 -4.34 -6.16
CA ASP A 73 -1.62 -3.23 -6.91
C ASP A 73 -1.05 -2.16 -5.96
N ARG A 74 -1.74 -1.92 -4.84
CA ARG A 74 -1.27 -1.00 -3.81
C ARG A 74 -0.02 -1.50 -3.10
N ALA A 75 -0.02 -2.78 -2.70
CA ALA A 75 1.12 -3.41 -2.05
C ALA A 75 2.35 -3.47 -2.97
N THR A 76 2.17 -3.82 -4.24
CA THR A 76 3.27 -3.85 -5.22
C THR A 76 3.85 -2.46 -5.50
N ARG A 77 3.00 -1.42 -5.57
CA ARG A 77 3.45 -0.03 -5.65
C ARG A 77 4.27 0.37 -4.42
N ASP A 78 3.78 0.06 -3.22
CA ASP A 78 4.47 0.41 -1.98
C ASP A 78 5.79 -0.36 -1.81
N GLU A 79 5.86 -1.61 -2.27
CA GLU A 79 7.10 -2.38 -2.34
C GLU A 79 8.11 -1.73 -3.31
N ALA A 80 7.67 -1.34 -4.50
CA ALA A 80 8.53 -0.69 -5.49
C ALA A 80 9.06 0.67 -4.98
N LEU A 81 8.22 1.48 -4.34
CA LEU A 81 8.61 2.77 -3.76
C LEU A 81 9.55 2.58 -2.56
N SER A 82 9.29 1.57 -1.73
CA SER A 82 10.18 1.23 -0.60
C SER A 82 11.56 0.80 -1.10
N ARG A 83 11.62 0.00 -2.18
CA ARG A 83 12.88 -0.38 -2.84
C ARG A 83 13.61 0.83 -3.44
N ALA A 84 12.87 1.83 -3.92
CA ALA A 84 13.43 3.09 -4.41
C ALA A 84 13.89 4.04 -3.27
N GLY A 85 13.68 3.66 -2.01
CA GLY A 85 14.15 4.42 -0.83
C GLY A 85 13.08 5.26 -0.14
N VAL A 86 11.81 5.20 -0.58
CA VAL A 86 10.71 5.85 0.13
C VAL A 86 10.45 5.12 1.45
N ARG A 87 10.22 5.89 2.53
CA ARG A 87 9.83 5.33 3.83
C ARG A 87 8.40 5.75 4.16
N PHE A 88 7.52 4.77 4.25
CA PHE A 88 6.14 5.00 4.67
C PHE A 88 6.02 5.00 6.20
N SER A 89 5.15 5.84 6.73
CA SER A 89 4.85 5.89 8.17
C SER A 89 3.82 4.83 8.57
N LYS A 90 3.75 4.50 9.86
CA LYS A 90 2.65 3.70 10.42
C LYS A 90 1.28 4.30 10.07
N THR A 91 1.14 5.62 10.26
CA THR A 91 -0.10 6.37 9.95
C THR A 91 -0.56 6.26 8.50
N TYR A 92 0.39 6.12 7.55
CA TYR A 92 0.07 5.86 6.16
C TYR A 92 -0.62 4.50 6.03
N PHE A 93 -0.03 3.43 6.56
CA PHE A 93 -0.59 2.08 6.43
C PHE A 93 -1.95 1.95 7.12
N THR A 94 -2.10 2.48 8.33
CA THR A 94 -3.40 2.53 9.04
C THR A 94 -4.50 3.17 8.19
N ARG A 95 -4.23 4.35 7.61
CA ARG A 95 -5.20 5.07 6.77
C ARG A 95 -5.49 4.37 5.44
N VAL A 96 -4.45 3.82 4.82
CA VAL A 96 -4.47 3.36 3.42
C VAL A 96 -4.89 1.90 3.31
N TYR A 97 -4.62 1.08 4.33
CA TYR A 97 -5.00 -0.33 4.39
C TYR A 97 -6.13 -0.62 5.39
N HIS A 98 -6.68 0.42 6.03
CA HIS A 98 -7.76 0.29 7.01
C HIS A 98 -7.41 -0.66 8.17
N LEU A 99 -6.15 -0.58 8.61
CA LEU A 99 -5.63 -1.37 9.73
C LEU A 99 -5.90 -0.62 11.04
N GLU A 100 -6.07 -1.35 12.14
CA GLU A 100 -6.18 -0.78 13.47
C GLU A 100 -4.81 -0.29 13.97
N GLU A 101 -4.78 0.62 14.95
CA GLU A 101 -3.51 1.14 15.48
C GLU A 101 -2.64 0.04 16.11
N ASP A 102 -3.26 -1.03 16.60
CA ASP A 102 -2.56 -2.14 17.24
C ASP A 102 -2.06 -3.21 16.24
N ASP A 103 -2.44 -3.12 14.96
CA ASP A 103 -2.04 -4.11 13.93
C ASP A 103 -0.58 -3.95 13.47
N ILE A 104 0.03 -2.78 13.68
CA ILE A 104 1.37 -2.44 13.19
C ILE A 104 2.18 -1.74 14.27
N GLU A 105 3.39 -2.22 14.54
CA GLU A 105 4.34 -1.52 15.41
C GLU A 105 5.26 -0.59 14.61
N GLU A 106 5.51 0.61 15.13
CA GLU A 106 6.44 1.55 14.51
C GLU A 106 7.87 1.22 14.93
N ILE A 107 8.55 0.39 14.13
CA ILE A 107 9.96 0.06 14.37
C ILE A 107 10.84 1.15 13.74
N ILE A 108 11.11 2.21 14.50
CA ILE A 108 12.14 3.19 14.16
C ILE A 108 13.49 2.61 14.59
N ASP A 109 14.11 1.83 13.72
CA ASP A 109 15.45 1.30 13.98
C ASP A 109 16.49 2.36 13.52
N PRO A 110 17.11 3.14 14.44
CA PRO A 110 18.02 4.23 14.07
C PRO A 110 19.26 3.73 13.33
N SER A 111 19.59 2.45 13.50
CA SER A 111 20.73 1.76 12.88
C SER A 111 20.56 1.52 11.36
N LYS A 112 19.32 1.60 10.84
CA LYS A 112 19.01 1.40 9.40
C LYS A 112 18.76 2.72 8.66
N LEU A 113 18.88 3.87 9.32
CA LEU A 113 19.03 5.16 8.63
C LEU A 113 20.45 5.20 8.07
N GLN A 114 20.66 4.69 6.85
CA GLN A 114 21.86 5.05 6.10
C GLN A 114 21.78 6.54 5.79
N ALA A 115 22.30 7.34 6.72
CA ALA A 115 22.65 8.73 6.47
C ALA A 115 23.79 8.71 5.46
N SER A 116 23.47 8.86 4.18
CA SER A 116 24.46 9.36 3.23
C SER A 116 24.75 10.81 3.62
N GLY A 117 25.90 11.02 4.26
CA GLY A 117 26.61 12.30 4.19
C GLY A 117 26.43 13.30 5.33
N PHE A 118 26.37 12.90 6.60
CA PHE A 118 26.85 13.79 7.66
C PHE A 118 27.84 13.06 8.55
N GLU A 119 29.13 13.38 8.36
CA GLU A 119 30.17 13.04 9.33
C GLU A 119 29.76 13.62 10.69
N LYS A 120 29.78 12.77 11.72
CA LYS A 120 29.65 13.24 13.10
C LYS A 120 30.88 14.11 13.38
N GLU A 121 30.67 15.35 13.81
CA GLU A 121 31.75 16.18 14.36
C GLU A 121 32.47 15.38 15.46
N ASN A 122 33.76 15.10 15.23
CA ASN A 122 34.58 14.43 16.22
C ASN A 122 34.84 15.39 17.38
N GLU A 123 34.67 14.93 18.62
CA GLU A 123 34.93 15.74 19.83
C GLU A 123 36.37 16.26 19.94
N LYS A 124 37.27 15.80 19.07
CA LYS A 124 38.66 16.27 18.95
C LYS A 124 38.82 17.62 18.24
N ASP A 125 37.78 18.11 17.56
CA ASP A 125 37.80 19.38 16.83
C ASP A 125 37.28 20.57 17.66
N LYS A 126 36.93 20.35 18.93
CA LYS A 126 36.65 21.45 19.86
C LYS A 126 37.97 22.15 20.21
N PRO A 127 38.16 23.44 19.89
CA PRO A 127 39.40 24.14 20.21
C PRO A 127 39.62 24.17 21.72
N LEU A 128 40.79 23.70 22.18
CA LEU A 128 41.13 23.51 23.59
C LEU A 128 41.27 24.81 24.40
N VAL A 129 41.15 25.99 23.79
CA VAL A 129 41.24 27.27 24.50
C VAL A 129 40.16 28.24 24.03
N ASN A 130 39.30 28.63 24.95
CA ASN A 130 38.29 29.65 24.74
C ASN A 130 38.93 31.03 25.01
N VAL A 131 39.57 31.61 24.00
CA VAL A 131 40.37 32.87 24.07
C VAL A 131 39.57 34.08 24.60
N LYS A 132 38.23 34.00 24.69
CA LYS A 132 37.39 35.08 25.20
C LYS A 132 37.37 35.23 26.73
N LYS A 133 37.95 34.32 27.52
CA LYS A 133 37.99 34.45 28.99
C LYS A 133 39.27 35.08 29.56
N GLU A 134 40.27 35.37 28.74
CA GLU A 134 41.57 35.85 29.23
C GLU A 134 41.78 37.36 29.09
N SER A 135 40.94 38.08 28.33
CA SER A 135 41.02 39.55 28.25
C SER A 135 40.42 40.30 29.44
N ASP A 136 39.75 39.61 30.38
CA ASP A 136 39.05 40.24 31.52
C ASP A 136 39.77 40.10 32.86
N LYS A 137 40.98 39.50 32.89
CA LYS A 137 41.76 39.32 34.13
C LYS A 137 43.00 40.21 34.30
N THR A 138 43.23 41.19 33.42
CA THR A 138 44.42 42.06 33.49
C THR A 138 44.10 43.56 33.58
N LYS A 139 43.08 43.96 34.35
CA LYS A 139 42.98 45.34 34.88
C LYS A 139 42.48 45.35 36.32
N GLY A 140 43.41 45.16 37.26
CA GLY A 140 43.12 45.25 38.69
C GLY A 140 44.36 45.04 39.56
N GLY A 141 45.39 45.87 39.37
CA GLY A 141 46.61 45.85 40.19
C GLY A 141 47.04 47.26 40.57
N LYS A 142 46.70 47.63 41.81
CA LYS A 142 47.25 48.66 42.73
C LYS A 142 48.38 49.55 42.21
N SER A 143 48.24 50.87 42.38
CA SER A 143 48.88 51.64 43.47
C SER A 143 48.36 53.08 43.49
#